data_AF-I6T3M7-F1
#
_entry.id   AF-I6T3M7-F1
#
_cell.length_a   1.000
_cell.length_b   1.000
_cell.length_c   1.000
_cell.angle_alpha   90.00
_cell.angle_beta   90.00
_cell.angle_gamma   90.00
#
_symmetry.space_group_name_H-M   'P 1'
#
loop_
_entity.id
_entity.type
_entity.pdbx_description
1 polymer ?
#
loop_
_entity_poly.entity_id
_entity_poly.type
_entity_poly.pdbx_seq_one_letter_code
_entity_poly.pdbx_strand_id
1 'polypeptide(L)'
;MFTRITFSNGETLDISTNTVIHAWKSDNRTDNKDNMYYATMIFEGSNLDGSSICTSDPIAGLKGLFGHSDWFSIVDTPNKVFKTSAIVSLESIG
;
A
#
# COMPACT_ATOMS: atom_id res chain seq x y z
N MET A 1 17.66 3.78 3.14
CA MET A 1 16.90 2.84 3.98
C MET A 1 15.78 2.27 3.15
N PHE A 2 15.73 0.95 3.10
CA PHE A 2 14.71 0.21 2.37
C PHE A 2 13.82 -0.56 3.35
N THR A 3 12.60 -0.84 2.93
CA THR A 3 11.69 -1.78 3.58
C THR A 3 11.38 -2.90 2.60
N ARG A 4 11.63 -4.14 3.00
CA ARG A 4 11.23 -5.32 2.26
C ARG A 4 9.86 -5.78 2.72
N ILE A 5 8.97 -5.96 1.75
CA ILE A 5 7.65 -6.55 1.89
C ILE A 5 7.75 -8.00 1.42
N THR A 6 7.38 -8.95 2.26
CA THR A 6 7.27 -10.37 1.85
C THR A 6 5.80 -10.72 1.71
N PHE A 7 5.44 -11.35 0.59
CA PHE A 7 4.09 -11.81 0.31
C PHE A 7 3.95 -13.31 0.59
N SER A 8 2.71 -13.76 0.78
CA SER A 8 2.38 -15.15 1.10
C SER A 8 2.74 -16.16 0.01
N ASN A 9 2.99 -15.70 -1.23
CA ASN A 9 3.48 -16.52 -2.34
C ASN A 9 5.03 -16.61 -2.38
N GLY A 10 5.73 -15.99 -1.43
CA GLY A 10 7.19 -15.93 -1.38
C GLY A 10 7.80 -14.82 -2.23
N GLU A 11 7.01 -14.03 -2.98
CA GLU A 11 7.53 -12.83 -3.64
C GLU A 11 7.96 -11.79 -2.59
N THR A 12 8.98 -11.01 -2.95
CA THR A 12 9.43 -9.87 -2.15
C THR A 12 9.40 -8.59 -2.97
N LEU A 13 9.07 -7.48 -2.32
CA LEU A 13 9.14 -6.14 -2.90
C LEU A 13 9.92 -5.21 -1.98
N ASP A 14 10.98 -4.61 -2.50
CA ASP A 14 11.77 -3.62 -1.77
C ASP A 14 11.31 -2.22 -2.15
N ILE A 15 10.94 -1.43 -1.14
CA ILE A 15 10.57 -0.02 -1.32
C ILE A 15 11.54 0.87 -0.56
N SER A 16 11.94 1.97 -1.19
CA SER A 16 12.76 3.00 -0.55
C SER A 16 11.88 4.00 0.18
N THR A 17 12.48 4.84 1.03
CA THR A 17 11.78 5.98 1.65
C THR A 17 11.16 6.96 0.65
N ASN A 18 11.69 7.02 -0.57
CA ASN A 18 11.24 7.91 -1.64
C ASN A 18 10.22 7.25 -2.56
N THR A 19 9.91 5.97 -2.36
CA THR A 19 8.97 5.24 -3.20
C THR A 19 7.56 5.78 -2.94
N VAL A 20 6.93 6.31 -3.99
CA VAL A 20 5.52 6.72 -3.95
C VAL A 20 4.65 5.46 -3.90
N ILE A 21 3.72 5.43 -2.95
CA ILE A 21 2.77 4.36 -2.77
C ILE A 21 1.39 4.91 -3.08
N HIS A 22 0.66 4.19 -3.92
CA HIS A 22 -0.76 4.40 -4.17
C HIS A 22 -1.51 3.26 -3.50
N ALA A 23 -2.51 3.57 -2.67
CA ALA A 23 -3.29 2.56 -1.97
C ALA A 23 -4.78 2.82 -2.11
N TRP A 24 -5.54 1.74 -2.26
CA TRP A 24 -6.98 1.77 -2.50
C TRP A 24 -7.75 0.94 -1.48
N LYS A 25 -8.95 1.40 -1.17
CA LYS A 25 -9.97 0.64 -0.44
C LYS A 25 -11.08 0.24 -1.41
N SER A 26 -11.47 -1.02 -1.42
CA SER A 26 -12.64 -1.46 -2.18
C SER A 26 -13.90 -0.83 -1.59
N ASP A 27 -14.71 -0.20 -2.45
CA ASP A 27 -15.94 0.44 -2.04
C ASP A 27 -17.00 -0.63 -1.79
N ASN A 28 -17.57 -0.65 -0.58
CA ASN A 28 -18.67 -1.57 -0.25
C ASN A 28 -20.04 -0.94 -0.55
N ARG A 29 -20.18 -0.35 -1.75
CA ARG A 29 -21.40 0.34 -2.18
C ARG A 29 -22.30 -0.62 -2.96
N THR A 30 -23.10 -1.39 -2.24
CA THR A 30 -24.20 -2.21 -2.80
C THR A 30 -25.41 -1.37 -3.24
N ASP A 31 -25.33 -0.05 -3.18
CA ASP A 31 -26.40 0.91 -3.40
C ASP A 31 -26.26 1.72 -4.70
N ASN A 32 -25.20 1.51 -5.48
CA ASN A 32 -25.00 2.24 -6.73
C ASN A 32 -25.90 1.67 -7.83
N LYS A 33 -26.64 2.55 -8.53
CA LYS A 33 -27.68 2.19 -9.53
C LYS A 33 -27.19 1.24 -10.63
N ASP A 34 -25.89 1.21 -10.88
CA ASP A 34 -25.28 0.46 -11.97
C ASP A 34 -24.64 -0.87 -11.53
N ASN A 35 -24.72 -1.26 -10.25
CA ASN A 35 -24.09 -2.48 -9.69
C ASN A 35 -22.58 -2.60 -10.01
N MET A 36 -21.90 -1.47 -10.19
CA MET A 36 -20.48 -1.44 -10.52
C MET A 36 -19.61 -1.51 -9.25
N TYR A 37 -18.53 -2.29 -9.32
CA TYR A 37 -17.53 -2.38 -8.25
C TYR A 37 -16.41 -1.36 -8.48
N TYR A 38 -16.06 -0.61 -7.45
CA TYR A 38 -15.00 0.40 -7.49
C TYR A 38 -14.05 0.23 -6.30
N ALA A 39 -12.89 0.87 -6.41
CA ALA A 39 -11.99 1.07 -5.30
C ALA A 39 -11.57 2.55 -5.26
N THR A 40 -11.72 3.18 -4.10
CA THR A 40 -11.32 4.57 -3.89
C THR A 40 -9.86 4.62 -3.47
N MET A 41 -9.08 5.51 -4.09
CA MET A 41 -7.72 5.79 -3.64
C MET A 41 -7.80 6.51 -2.30
N ILE A 42 -7.16 5.94 -1.28
CA ILE A 42 -7.15 6.48 0.09
C ILE A 42 -5.79 7.08 0.47
N PHE A 43 -4.76 6.83 -0.34
CA PHE A 43 -3.42 7.33 -0.11
C PHE A 43 -2.62 7.42 -1.41
N GLU A 44 -1.85 8.49 -1.53
CA GLU A 44 -0.82 8.73 -2.52
C GLU A 44 0.32 9.50 -1.86
N GLY A 45 1.55 8.97 -1.90
CA GLY A 45 2.74 9.65 -1.39
C GLY A 45 3.85 8.71 -0.95
N SER A 46 4.98 9.26 -0.49
CA SER A 46 6.12 8.49 0.03
C SER A 46 6.32 8.69 1.54
N ASN A 47 7.25 7.93 2.13
CA ASN A 47 7.64 8.06 3.53
C ASN A 47 8.47 9.32 3.85
N LEU A 48 8.72 10.20 2.86
CA LEU A 48 9.45 11.46 3.04
C LEU A 48 8.64 12.71 2.77
N ASP A 49 7.47 12.60 2.12
CA ASP A 49 6.72 13.77 1.64
C ASP A 49 5.92 14.47 2.75
N GLY A 50 6.25 14.24 4.04
CA GLY A 50 5.43 14.68 5.17
C GLY A 50 4.04 14.03 5.18
N SER A 51 3.90 12.90 4.48
CA SER A 51 2.66 12.16 4.30
C SER A 51 2.18 11.52 5.61
N SER A 52 0.93 11.04 5.63
CA SER A 52 0.35 10.36 6.80
C SER A 52 1.08 9.08 7.23
N ILE A 53 2.02 8.57 6.42
CA ILE A 53 2.87 7.42 6.74
C ILE A 53 4.28 7.81 7.22
N CYS A 54 4.64 9.10 7.12
CA CYS A 54 5.92 9.65 7.57
C CYS A 54 6.01 9.68 9.11
N THR A 55 6.25 8.50 9.68
CA THR A 55 6.38 8.27 11.12
C THR A 55 7.86 8.09 11.51
N SER A 56 8.18 8.16 12.80
CA SER A 56 9.56 7.96 13.29
C SER A 56 10.10 6.55 13.03
N ASP A 57 9.21 5.57 12.84
CA ASP A 57 9.52 4.22 12.37
C ASP A 57 8.83 3.99 11.01
N PRO A 58 9.57 3.98 9.89
CA PRO A 58 9.01 3.77 8.55
C PRO A 58 8.10 2.54 8.44
N ILE A 59 8.36 1.48 9.21
CA ILE A 59 7.53 0.27 9.23
C ILE A 59 6.17 0.55 9.88
N ALA A 60 6.10 1.39 10.90
CA ALA A 60 4.85 1.70 11.60
C ALA A 60 3.83 2.40 10.69
N GLY A 61 4.27 3.39 9.90
CA GLY A 61 3.42 4.05 8.90
C GLY A 61 2.91 3.09 7.85
N LEU A 62 3.79 2.24 7.30
CA LEU A 62 3.43 1.22 6.32
C LEU A 62 2.46 0.17 6.88
N LYS A 63 2.66 -0.28 8.13
CA LYS A 63 1.71 -1.18 8.83
C LYS A 63 0.32 -0.57 8.91
N GLY A 64 0.22 0.71 9.27
CA GLY A 64 -1.05 1.42 9.33
C GLY A 64 -1.73 1.51 7.96
N LEU A 65 -0.98 1.94 6.94
CA LEU A 65 -1.49 2.06 5.57
C LEU A 65 -1.97 0.73 5.01
N PHE A 66 -1.14 -0.31 5.06
CA PHE A 66 -1.48 -1.63 4.52
C PHE A 66 -2.55 -2.34 5.34
N GLY A 67 -2.65 -2.07 6.65
CA GLY A 67 -3.77 -2.57 7.46
C GLY A 67 -5.11 -1.91 7.14
N HIS A 68 -5.09 -0.68 6.59
CA HIS A 68 -6.31 0.04 6.25
C HIS A 68 -6.73 -0.14 4.78
N SER A 69 -5.78 -0.29 3.86
CA SER A 69 -6.01 -0.48 2.42
C SER A 69 -6.22 -1.95 2.03
N ASP A 70 -6.84 -2.20 0.88
CA ASP A 70 -7.03 -3.56 0.32
C ASP A 70 -6.02 -3.88 -0.79
N TRP A 71 -5.62 -2.85 -1.53
CA TRP A 71 -4.69 -2.94 -2.67
C TRP A 71 -3.70 -1.80 -2.64
N PHE A 72 -2.49 -2.04 -3.16
CA PHE A 72 -1.50 -0.99 -3.35
C PHE A 72 -0.61 -1.21 -4.58
N SER A 73 0.07 -0.14 -4.99
CA SER A 73 1.05 -0.08 -6.09
C SER A 73 2.16 0.89 -5.73
N ILE A 74 3.31 0.74 -6.39
CA ILE A 74 4.44 1.68 -6.34
C ILE A 74 4.71 2.38 -7.69
N VAL A 75 3.76 2.27 -8.62
CA VAL A 75 3.77 2.94 -9.93
C VAL A 75 2.45 3.70 -10.11
N ASP A 76 2.53 4.90 -10.71
CA ASP A 76 1.38 5.82 -10.88
C ASP A 76 0.23 5.20 -11.68
N THR A 77 0.54 4.49 -12.76
CA THR A 77 -0.45 3.82 -13.63
C THR A 77 -0.22 2.31 -13.61
N PRO A 78 -0.68 1.63 -12.55
CA PRO A 78 -0.36 0.22 -12.35
C PRO A 78 -1.02 -0.70 -13.36
N ASN A 79 -0.18 -1.50 -14.02
CA ASN A 79 -0.59 -2.76 -14.63
C ASN A 79 -0.50 -3.94 -13.64
N LYS A 80 0.13 -3.76 -12.48
CA LYS A 80 0.23 -4.71 -11.37
C LYS A 80 -0.12 -4.01 -10.07
N VAL A 81 -1.03 -4.60 -9.31
CA VAL A 81 -1.36 -4.19 -7.94
C VAL A 81 -1.15 -5.37 -6.99
N PHE A 82 -0.83 -5.07 -5.74
CA PHE A 82 -0.60 -6.06 -4.69
C PHE A 82 -1.75 -6.01 -3.68
N LYS A 83 -2.23 -7.18 -3.28
CA LYS A 83 -3.24 -7.27 -2.22
C LYS A 83 -2.55 -7.13 -0.87
N THR A 84 -2.98 -6.19 -0.04
CA THR A 84 -2.37 -5.96 1.28
C THR A 84 -2.53 -7.17 2.20
N SER A 85 -3.64 -7.90 2.08
CA SER A 85 -3.89 -9.13 2.84
C SER A 85 -2.91 -10.28 2.51
N ALA A 86 -2.12 -10.16 1.44
CA ALA A 86 -1.08 -11.13 1.11
C ALA A 86 0.27 -10.80 1.77
N ILE A 87 0.42 -9.65 2.42
CA ILE A 87 1.65 -9.28 3.12
C ILE A 87 1.77 -10.13 4.37
N VAL A 88 2.88 -10.87 4.49
CA VAL A 88 3.19 -11.69 5.67
C VAL A 88 4.24 -11.05 6.56
N SER A 89 5.11 -10.20 6.01
CA SER A 89 6.09 -9.46 6.81
C SER A 89 6.51 -8.14 6.17
N LEU A 90 6.98 -7.23 7.03
CA LEU A 90 7.66 -5.98 6.69
C LEU A 90 8.96 -5.95 7.50
N GLU A 91 10.09 -5.77 6.83
CA GLU A 91 11.40 -5.69 7.48
C GLU A 91 12.21 -4.52 6.94
N SER A 92 12.96 -3.85 7.82
CA SER A 92 13.90 -2.83 7.37
C SER A 92 15.19 -3.51 6.91
N ILE A 93 15.64 -3.11 5.73
CA ILE A 93 16.90 -3.54 5.15
C ILE A 93 17.72 -2.27 4.81
N GLY A 94 19.02 -2.31 5.14
CA GLY A 94 19.93 -1.15 5.11
C GLY A 94 19.88 -0.37 3.80
#